data_AF-H6V367-F1
#
_entry.id   AF-H6V367-F1
#
_cell.length_a   1.000
_cell.length_b   1.000
_cell.length_c   1.000
_cell.angle_alpha   90.00
_cell.angle_beta   90.00
_cell.angle_gamma   90.00
#
_symmetry.space_group_name_H-M   'P 1'
#
loop_
_entity.id
_entity.type
_entity.pdbx_description
1 polymer ?
#
loop_
_entity_poly.entity_id
_entity_poly.type
_entity_poly.pdbx_seq_one_letter_code
_entity_poly.pdbx_strand_id
1 'polypeptide(L)'
;TQNQAFSATLFLYQKVLEQKLDWLHDVVRAKRPRRLPVVLTQAEVISLLEEIRGINGLIARLLYGTGMRQMECLRLRVKDIDFHYRQIHVRSGKGDKDRITILPDRLVHDIQVQLKQALQLHQRDLHQGFGETRLSYALSRKYLNAGREWGWQFVFPSKCRSADPYCGTMRRHHWHHTNLHRAIKQAARNINLAKPVSSHTLRHTFATHPA
;
A
#
# COMPACT_ATOMS: atom_id res chain seq x y z
N THR A 1 7.79 -2.92 20.90
CA THR A 1 8.86 -3.92 21.13
C THR A 1 10.11 -3.22 21.62
N GLN A 2 10.98 -3.89 22.38
CA GLN A 2 12.17 -3.32 23.03
C GLN A 2 13.02 -2.43 22.11
N ASN A 3 13.32 -2.86 20.88
CA ASN A 3 14.09 -2.03 19.93
C ASN A 3 13.38 -0.73 19.51
N GLN A 4 12.03 -0.73 19.45
CA GLN A 4 11.25 0.47 19.17
C GLN A 4 11.28 1.43 20.36
N ALA A 5 11.15 0.90 21.59
CA ALA A 5 11.28 1.68 22.82
C ALA A 5 12.70 2.26 22.93
N PHE A 6 13.73 1.44 22.73
CA PHE A 6 15.12 1.87 22.66
C PHE A 6 15.33 2.98 21.63
N SER A 7 14.79 2.84 20.42
CA SER A 7 14.92 3.87 19.38
C SER A 7 14.15 5.15 19.74
N ALA A 8 13.00 5.05 20.41
CA ALA A 8 12.23 6.19 20.87
C ALA A 8 12.95 6.94 22.00
N THR A 9 13.52 6.23 22.97
CA THR A 9 14.35 6.79 24.04
C THR A 9 15.59 7.47 23.46
N LEU A 10 16.30 6.81 22.54
CA LEU A 10 17.44 7.38 21.84
C LEU A 10 17.07 8.69 21.13
N PHE A 11 15.94 8.70 20.42
CA PHE A 11 15.45 9.90 19.73
C PHE A 11 15.10 11.02 20.71
N LEU A 12 14.39 10.72 21.81
CA LEU A 12 14.02 11.70 22.82
C LEU A 12 15.27 12.40 23.38
N TYR A 13 16.24 11.63 23.87
CA TYR A 13 17.42 12.21 24.50
C TYR A 13 18.32 12.94 23.50
N GLN A 14 18.58 12.36 22.32
CA GLN A 14 19.53 12.95 21.37
C GLN A 14 18.95 14.10 20.53
N LYS A 15 17.65 14.05 20.20
CA LYS A 15 17.03 14.99 19.24
C LYS A 15 16.05 15.96 19.85
N VAL A 16 15.49 15.66 21.02
CA VAL A 16 14.54 16.55 21.71
C VAL A 16 15.22 17.22 22.91
N LEU A 17 15.93 16.44 23.73
CA LEU A 17 16.61 16.96 24.93
C LEU A 17 18.05 17.40 24.65
N GLU A 18 18.57 17.14 23.44
CA GLU A 18 19.96 17.46 23.02
C GLU A 18 21.05 16.94 23.98
N GLN A 19 20.76 15.84 24.69
CA GLN A 19 21.66 15.20 25.64
C GLN A 19 22.37 14.00 25.00
N LYS A 20 23.68 13.91 25.22
CA LYS A 20 24.46 12.72 24.88
C LYS A 20 24.24 11.64 25.94
N LEU A 21 24.00 10.42 25.48
CA LEU A 21 23.89 9.24 26.33
C LEU A 21 25.12 8.36 26.09
N ASP A 22 26.24 8.72 26.72
CA ASP A 22 27.52 8.05 26.50
C ASP A 22 27.52 6.59 26.99
N TRP A 23 26.66 6.25 27.96
CA TRP A 23 26.46 4.88 28.46
C TRP A 23 25.64 3.97 27.53
N LEU A 24 25.02 4.52 26.48
CA LEU A 24 24.08 3.76 25.65
C LEU A 24 24.78 2.85 24.62
N HIS A 25 26.10 2.99 24.45
CA HIS A 25 26.89 2.16 23.55
C HIS A 25 26.86 0.67 23.90
N ASP A 26 26.69 0.35 25.19
CA ASP A 26 26.70 -1.02 25.70
C ASP A 26 25.32 -1.69 25.68
N VAL A 27 24.27 -0.98 25.27
CA VAL A 27 22.92 -1.54 25.22
C VAL A 27 22.76 -2.43 24.00
N VAL A 28 22.84 -3.74 24.23
CA VAL A 28 22.66 -4.77 23.21
C VAL A 28 21.24 -4.69 22.64
N ARG A 29 21.13 -4.43 21.33
CA ARG A 29 19.85 -4.52 20.63
C ARG A 29 19.34 -5.94 20.66
N ALA A 30 18.05 -6.11 20.95
CA ALA A 30 17.41 -7.41 20.86
C ALA A 30 17.53 -7.94 19.42
N LYS A 31 18.20 -9.08 19.26
CA LYS A 31 18.28 -9.77 17.96
C LYS A 31 16.88 -10.26 17.61
N ARG A 32 16.34 -9.80 16.48
CA ARG A 32 15.08 -10.34 15.98
C ARG A 32 15.35 -11.74 15.40
N PRO A 33 14.60 -12.78 15.81
CA PRO A 33 14.73 -14.09 15.21
C PRO A 33 14.42 -13.99 13.71
N ARG A 34 15.31 -14.54 12.87
CA ARG A 34 15.09 -14.63 11.42
C ARG A 34 14.03 -15.70 11.19
N ARG A 35 12.81 -15.28 10.85
CA ARG A 35 11.76 -16.21 10.42
C ARG A 35 11.88 -16.43 8.92
N LEU A 36 11.85 -17.68 8.49
CA LEU A 36 11.80 -18.01 7.07
C LEU A 36 10.49 -17.46 6.47
N PRO A 37 10.52 -16.87 5.26
CA PRO A 37 9.32 -16.43 4.61
C PRO A 37 8.43 -17.64 4.30
N VAL A 38 7.15 -17.52 4.62
CA VAL A 38 6.15 -18.50 4.21
C VAL A 38 5.84 -18.22 2.75
N VAL A 39 5.92 -19.25 1.91
CA VAL A 39 5.55 -19.22 0.50
C VAL A 39 4.39 -20.18 0.25
N LEU A 40 3.54 -19.80 -0.70
CA LEU A 40 2.39 -20.59 -1.11
C LEU A 40 2.72 -21.31 -2.42
N THR A 41 2.17 -22.50 -2.63
CA THR A 41 2.21 -23.16 -3.94
C THR A 41 1.30 -22.42 -4.92
N GLN A 42 1.49 -22.64 -6.22
CA GLN A 42 0.64 -22.02 -7.24
C GLN A 42 -0.85 -22.38 -7.05
N ALA A 43 -1.16 -23.64 -6.71
CA ALA A 43 -2.52 -24.08 -6.41
C ALA A 43 -3.10 -23.34 -5.19
N GLU A 44 -2.34 -23.23 -4.10
CA GLU A 44 -2.76 -22.50 -2.90
C GLU A 44 -3.05 -21.02 -3.20
N VAL A 45 -2.22 -20.39 -4.04
CA VAL A 45 -2.43 -18.99 -4.44
C VAL A 45 -3.68 -18.84 -5.30
N ILE A 46 -3.91 -19.72 -6.26
CA ILE A 46 -5.09 -19.67 -7.14
C ILE A 46 -6.35 -19.76 -6.28
N SER A 47 -6.48 -20.80 -5.45
CA SER A 47 -7.65 -21.00 -4.58
C SER A 47 -7.85 -19.82 -3.61
N LEU A 48 -6.77 -19.25 -3.07
CA LEU A 48 -6.85 -18.09 -2.21
C LEU A 48 -7.34 -16.83 -2.95
N LEU A 49 -6.84 -16.57 -4.16
CA LEU A 49 -7.17 -15.36 -4.93
C LEU A 49 -8.59 -15.41 -5.52
N GLU A 50 -9.12 -16.60 -5.79
CA GLU A 50 -10.50 -16.81 -6.25
C GLU A 50 -11.54 -16.50 -5.16
N GLU A 51 -11.22 -16.79 -3.90
CA GLU A 51 -12.09 -16.47 -2.75
C GLU A 51 -12.17 -14.97 -2.45
N ILE A 52 -11.12 -14.19 -2.77
CA ILE A 52 -11.09 -12.76 -2.46
C ILE A 52 -11.78 -11.97 -3.58
N ARG A 53 -12.98 -11.45 -3.28
CA ARG A 53 -13.80 -10.69 -4.24
C ARG A 53 -13.65 -9.17 -4.13
N GLY A 54 -14.11 -8.47 -5.16
CA GLY A 54 -14.17 -7.01 -5.24
C GLY A 54 -12.79 -6.33 -5.21
N ILE A 55 -12.73 -5.11 -4.67
CA ILE A 55 -11.51 -4.29 -4.58
C ILE A 55 -10.37 -5.03 -3.87
N ASN A 56 -10.67 -5.77 -2.80
CA ASN A 56 -9.64 -6.55 -2.09
C ASN A 56 -9.04 -7.65 -2.98
N GLY A 57 -9.86 -8.26 -3.84
CA GLY A 57 -9.42 -9.28 -4.79
C GLY A 57 -8.47 -8.72 -5.83
N LEU A 58 -8.84 -7.60 -6.43
CA LEU A 58 -7.99 -6.90 -7.38
C LEU A 58 -6.65 -6.47 -6.74
N ILE A 59 -6.69 -5.91 -5.52
CA ILE A 59 -5.48 -5.56 -4.78
C ILE A 59 -4.62 -6.81 -4.50
N ALA A 60 -5.22 -7.92 -4.07
CA ALA A 60 -4.48 -9.16 -3.79
C ALA A 60 -3.81 -9.72 -5.06
N ARG A 61 -4.54 -9.74 -6.19
CA ARG A 61 -4.01 -10.15 -7.49
C ARG A 61 -2.88 -9.23 -7.97
N LEU A 62 -3.00 -7.92 -7.76
CA LEU A 62 -1.91 -6.97 -8.07
C LEU A 62 -0.67 -7.22 -7.21
N LEU A 63 -0.84 -7.40 -5.89
CA LEU A 63 0.31 -7.68 -5.01
C LEU A 63 1.05 -8.95 -5.44
N TYR A 64 0.30 -9.99 -5.81
CA TYR A 64 0.86 -11.23 -6.33
C TYR A 64 1.47 -11.05 -7.72
N GLY A 65 0.84 -10.34 -8.65
CA GLY A 65 1.33 -10.20 -10.03
C GLY A 65 2.46 -9.19 -10.23
N THR A 66 2.76 -8.35 -9.24
CA THR A 66 3.71 -7.22 -9.38
C THR A 66 4.81 -7.18 -8.33
N GLY A 67 4.69 -8.00 -7.27
CA GLY A 67 5.61 -7.98 -6.14
C GLY A 67 5.64 -6.65 -5.35
N MET A 68 4.63 -5.79 -5.51
CA MET A 68 4.51 -4.56 -4.74
C MET A 68 4.30 -4.82 -3.25
N ARG A 69 4.73 -3.89 -2.40
CA ARG A 69 4.33 -3.84 -1.00
C ARG A 69 2.86 -3.41 -0.91
N GLN A 70 2.18 -3.86 0.14
CA GLN A 70 0.79 -3.47 0.40
C GLN A 70 0.57 -1.95 0.32
N MET A 71 1.41 -1.16 1.00
CA MET A 71 1.25 0.30 1.01
C MET A 71 1.61 0.96 -0.32
N GLU A 72 2.48 0.35 -1.14
CA GLU A 72 2.78 0.83 -2.48
C GLU A 72 1.54 0.65 -3.38
N CYS A 73 0.92 -0.53 -3.35
CA CYS A 73 -0.29 -0.80 -4.12
C CYS A 73 -1.49 0.05 -3.67
N LEU A 74 -1.69 0.22 -2.36
CA LEU A 74 -2.80 1.03 -1.85
C LEU A 74 -2.64 2.52 -2.17
N ARG A 75 -1.39 3.02 -2.20
CA ARG A 75 -1.11 4.45 -2.47
C ARG A 75 -0.93 4.76 -3.95
N LEU A 76 -1.07 3.77 -4.82
CA LEU A 76 -0.93 3.94 -6.26
C LEU A 76 -1.86 5.04 -6.78
N ARG A 77 -1.32 5.96 -7.57
CA ARG A 77 -2.10 7.02 -8.22
C ARG A 77 -2.44 6.64 -9.64
N VAL A 78 -3.47 7.28 -10.19
CA VAL A 78 -3.92 7.00 -11.57
C VAL A 78 -2.79 7.18 -12.58
N LYS A 79 -2.03 8.27 -12.45
CA LYS A 79 -0.89 8.59 -13.32
C LYS A 79 0.28 7.61 -13.26
N ASP A 80 0.29 6.73 -12.25
CA ASP A 80 1.37 5.77 -12.07
C ASP A 80 1.15 4.50 -12.91
N ILE A 81 -0.01 4.35 -13.57
CA ILE A 81 -0.34 3.19 -14.42
C ILE A 81 -0.16 3.57 -15.88
N ASP A 82 0.72 2.86 -16.57
CA ASP A 82 0.93 2.96 -18.01
C ASP A 82 0.37 1.71 -18.71
N PHE A 83 -0.74 1.89 -19.41
CA PHE A 83 -1.40 0.81 -20.14
C PHE A 83 -0.72 0.48 -21.47
N HIS A 84 0.03 1.42 -22.04
CA HIS A 84 0.72 1.25 -23.31
C HIS A 84 1.97 0.39 -23.12
N TYR A 85 2.81 0.76 -22.17
CA TYR A 85 4.03 0.02 -21.85
C TYR A 85 3.83 -1.15 -20.88
N ARG A 86 2.58 -1.37 -20.42
CA ARG A 86 2.23 -2.40 -19.42
C ARG A 86 3.09 -2.28 -18.16
N GLN A 87 3.14 -1.08 -17.61
CA GLN A 87 4.02 -0.75 -16.49
C GLN A 87 3.29 -0.01 -15.37
N ILE A 88 3.79 -0.18 -14.15
CA ILE A 88 3.36 0.54 -12.97
C ILE A 88 4.56 1.22 -12.33
N HIS A 89 4.47 2.54 -12.17
CA HIS A 89 5.47 3.36 -11.50
C HIS A 89 5.23 3.33 -9.99
N VAL A 90 6.08 2.61 -9.26
CA VAL A 90 6.02 2.54 -7.81
C VAL A 90 6.82 3.68 -7.21
N ARG A 91 6.12 4.70 -6.71
CA ARG A 91 6.70 5.88 -6.07
C ARG A 91 7.08 5.64 -4.61
N SER A 92 8.14 6.32 -4.15
CA SER A 92 8.60 6.29 -2.75
C SER A 92 8.75 4.86 -2.20
N GLY A 93 9.46 4.01 -2.95
CA GLY A 93 9.83 2.68 -2.52
C GLY A 93 10.81 2.69 -1.33
N LYS A 94 11.34 1.53 -0.94
CA LYS A 94 12.35 1.44 0.13
C LYS A 94 13.53 2.37 -0.18
N GLY A 95 13.82 3.30 0.73
CA GLY A 95 14.88 4.31 0.56
C GLY A 95 14.48 5.49 -0.32
N ASP A 96 13.18 5.72 -0.51
CA ASP A 96 12.60 6.78 -1.36
C ASP A 96 13.03 6.69 -2.84
N LYS A 97 13.31 5.47 -3.29
CA LYS A 97 13.65 5.18 -4.69
C LYS A 97 12.40 4.76 -5.44
N ASP A 98 12.17 5.44 -6.56
CA ASP A 98 11.17 5.04 -7.53
C ASP A 98 11.64 3.80 -8.29
N ARG A 99 10.70 2.94 -8.68
CA ARG A 99 10.96 1.81 -9.56
C ARG A 99 9.76 1.54 -10.45
N ILE A 100 9.99 0.82 -11.54
CA ILE A 100 8.94 0.33 -12.41
C ILE A 100 8.72 -1.17 -12.12
N THR A 101 7.47 -1.60 -12.13
CA THR A 101 7.08 -3.02 -12.14
C THR A 101 6.12 -3.28 -13.29
N ILE A 102 5.90 -4.55 -13.61
CA ILE A 102 4.99 -4.96 -14.68
C ILE A 102 3.53 -4.69 -14.30
N LEU A 103 2.70 -4.40 -15.31
CA LEU A 103 1.26 -4.49 -15.24
C LEU A 103 0.81 -5.79 -15.90
N PRO A 104 0.35 -6.81 -15.13
CA PRO A 104 -0.09 -8.08 -15.72
C PRO A 104 -1.26 -7.89 -16.67
N ASP A 105 -1.16 -8.42 -17.89
CA ASP A 105 -2.20 -8.29 -18.93
C ASP A 105 -3.58 -8.74 -18.47
N ARG A 106 -3.63 -9.84 -17.71
CA ARG A 106 -4.87 -10.39 -17.13
C ARG A 106 -5.60 -9.42 -16.21
N LEU A 107 -4.91 -8.41 -15.66
CA LEU A 107 -5.50 -7.43 -14.74
C LEU A 107 -5.83 -6.10 -15.41
N VAL A 108 -5.44 -5.90 -16.68
CA VAL A 108 -5.66 -4.63 -17.39
C VAL A 108 -7.13 -4.25 -17.41
N HIS A 109 -8.01 -5.19 -17.77
CA HIS A 109 -9.45 -4.94 -17.82
C HIS A 109 -10.02 -4.58 -16.43
N ASP A 110 -9.70 -5.37 -15.40
CA ASP A 110 -10.14 -5.14 -14.02
C ASP A 110 -9.71 -3.75 -13.52
N ILE A 111 -8.49 -3.33 -13.83
CA ILE A 111 -7.97 -2.02 -13.44
C ILE A 111 -8.69 -0.90 -14.20
N GLN A 112 -8.97 -1.06 -15.49
CA GLN A 112 -9.74 -0.07 -16.25
C GLN A 112 -11.14 0.11 -15.66
N VAL A 113 -11.82 -0.97 -15.27
CA VAL A 113 -13.12 -0.93 -14.59
C VAL A 113 -13.00 -0.21 -13.24
N GLN A 114 -11.99 -0.54 -12.46
CA GLN A 114 -11.71 0.13 -11.17
C GLN A 114 -11.44 1.63 -11.35
N LEU A 115 -10.68 2.03 -12.36
CA LEU A 115 -10.40 3.44 -12.67
C LEU A 115 -11.67 4.19 -13.07
N LYS A 116 -12.57 3.58 -13.85
CA LYS A 116 -13.88 4.18 -14.18
C LYS A 116 -14.71 4.43 -12.92
N GLN A 117 -14.77 3.47 -12.01
CA GLN A 117 -15.49 3.62 -10.73
C GLN A 117 -14.85 4.71 -9.85
N ALA A 118 -13.52 4.75 -9.79
CA ALA A 118 -12.80 5.78 -9.05
C ALA A 118 -13.01 7.18 -9.67
N LEU A 119 -13.07 7.30 -10.99
CA LEU A 119 -13.35 8.55 -11.69
C LEU A 119 -14.75 9.06 -11.39
N GLN A 120 -15.77 8.20 -11.43
CA GLN A 120 -17.15 8.56 -11.07
C GLN A 120 -17.23 9.06 -9.62
N LEU A 121 -16.54 8.38 -8.70
CA LEU A 121 -16.48 8.78 -7.30
C LEU A 121 -15.80 10.14 -7.12
N HIS A 122 -14.69 10.37 -7.83
CA HIS A 122 -13.96 11.63 -7.83
C HIS A 122 -14.80 12.78 -8.38
N GLN A 123 -15.45 12.57 -9.53
CA GLN A 123 -16.38 13.55 -10.11
C GLN A 123 -17.47 13.92 -9.12
N ARG A 124 -18.11 12.94 -8.46
CA ARG A 124 -19.12 13.21 -7.42
C ARG A 124 -18.55 14.04 -6.26
N ASP A 125 -17.34 13.73 -5.81
CA ASP A 125 -16.70 14.50 -4.74
C ASP A 125 -16.40 15.94 -5.17
N LEU A 126 -15.95 16.15 -6.41
CA LEU A 126 -15.72 17.49 -6.97
C LEU A 126 -17.01 18.32 -7.04
N HIS A 127 -18.11 17.74 -7.51
CA HIS A 127 -19.42 18.42 -7.56
C HIS A 127 -19.92 18.83 -6.17
N GLN A 128 -19.52 18.10 -5.12
CA GLN A 128 -19.85 18.41 -3.74
C GLN A 128 -18.84 19.38 -3.07
N GLY A 129 -17.91 19.97 -3.84
CA GLY A 129 -16.91 20.90 -3.32
C GLY A 129 -15.67 20.24 -2.68
N PHE A 130 -15.57 18.90 -2.72
CA PHE A 130 -14.42 18.14 -2.23
C PHE A 130 -13.49 17.76 -3.39
N GLY A 131 -13.12 16.48 -3.48
CA GLY A 131 -12.32 15.89 -4.57
C GLY A 131 -10.82 16.13 -4.44
N GLU A 132 -10.37 16.83 -3.40
CA GLU A 132 -8.93 17.02 -3.18
C GLU A 132 -8.32 15.79 -2.49
N THR A 133 -7.18 15.32 -3.00
CA THR A 133 -6.34 14.31 -2.36
C THR A 133 -5.13 14.95 -1.68
N ARG A 134 -4.57 14.26 -0.70
CA ARG A 134 -3.35 14.72 -0.04
C ARG A 134 -2.13 14.54 -0.95
N LEU A 135 -1.37 15.60 -1.09
CA LEU A 135 -0.04 15.63 -1.70
C LEU A 135 1.05 15.90 -0.65
N SER A 136 2.32 15.68 -1.01
CA SER A 136 3.44 16.11 -0.15
C SER A 136 3.49 17.64 -0.09
N TYR A 137 4.06 18.19 0.99
CA TYR A 137 4.16 19.64 1.19
C TYR A 137 4.82 20.35 -0.01
N ALA A 138 5.92 19.79 -0.52
CA ALA A 138 6.62 20.33 -1.66
C ALA A 138 5.75 20.35 -2.93
N LEU A 139 4.99 19.27 -3.17
CA LEU A 139 4.10 19.17 -4.34
C LEU A 139 2.89 20.09 -4.22
N SER A 140 2.25 20.17 -3.04
CA SER A 140 1.09 21.04 -2.83
C SER A 140 1.43 22.52 -2.96
N ARG A 141 2.65 22.93 -2.59
CA ARG A 141 3.13 24.30 -2.80
C ARG A 141 3.45 24.60 -4.27
N LYS A 142 4.06 23.64 -4.97
CA LYS A 142 4.46 23.84 -6.38
C LYS A 142 3.27 23.79 -7.33
N TYR A 143 2.28 22.95 -7.04
CA TYR A 143 1.11 22.72 -7.89
C TYR A 143 -0.18 22.81 -7.07
N LEU A 144 -0.76 24.02 -7.01
CA LEU A 144 -1.89 24.35 -6.13
C LEU A 144 -3.13 23.46 -6.36
N ASN A 145 -3.40 23.11 -7.63
CA ASN A 145 -4.61 22.36 -8.02
C ASN A 145 -4.36 20.86 -8.27
N ALA A 146 -3.12 20.39 -8.14
CA ALA A 146 -2.77 19.00 -8.42
C ALA A 146 -3.57 18.01 -7.55
N GLY A 147 -3.96 18.41 -6.34
CA GLY A 147 -4.77 17.58 -5.46
C GLY A 147 -6.15 17.24 -6.02
N ARG A 148 -6.70 18.04 -6.94
CA ARG A 148 -8.04 17.84 -7.55
C ARG A 148 -7.98 17.20 -8.94
N GLU A 149 -6.80 17.16 -9.54
CA GLU A 149 -6.58 16.53 -10.83
C GLU A 149 -6.74 15.01 -10.74
N TRP A 150 -7.28 14.42 -11.82
CA TRP A 150 -7.55 12.98 -11.88
C TRP A 150 -6.28 12.13 -11.74
N GLY A 151 -5.18 12.53 -12.38
CA GLY A 151 -3.92 11.80 -12.36
C GLY A 151 -3.35 11.57 -10.95
N TRP A 152 -3.67 12.47 -10.00
CA TRP A 152 -3.20 12.37 -8.62
C TRP A 152 -4.13 11.59 -7.71
N GLN A 153 -5.34 11.21 -8.15
CA GLN A 153 -6.26 10.44 -7.31
C GLN A 153 -5.76 9.02 -7.09
N PHE A 154 -6.22 8.39 -6.00
CA PHE A 154 -5.89 7.00 -5.73
C PHE A 154 -6.63 6.06 -6.69
N VAL A 155 -5.94 5.02 -7.16
CA VAL A 155 -6.56 3.93 -7.94
C VAL A 155 -7.59 3.17 -7.09
N PHE A 156 -7.29 3.01 -5.80
CA PHE A 156 -8.16 2.37 -4.82
C PHE A 156 -8.63 3.39 -3.78
N PRO A 157 -9.63 4.22 -4.09
CA PRO A 157 -10.14 5.19 -3.14
C PRO A 157 -10.97 4.50 -2.03
N SER A 158 -10.94 5.05 -0.82
CA SER A 158 -11.81 4.65 0.30
C SER A 158 -13.29 4.87 -0.04
N LYS A 159 -14.21 4.07 0.52
CA LYS A 159 -15.66 4.29 0.39
C LYS A 159 -16.12 5.62 1.00
N CYS A 160 -15.50 5.99 2.13
CA CYS A 160 -15.85 7.18 2.88
C CYS A 160 -14.73 8.22 2.78
N ARG A 161 -15.12 9.50 2.79
CA ARG A 161 -14.21 10.62 3.05
C ARG A 161 -13.84 10.63 4.53
N SER A 162 -12.69 11.19 4.85
CA SER A 162 -12.22 11.39 6.22
C SER A 162 -11.54 12.75 6.32
N ALA A 163 -11.57 13.34 7.50
CA ALA A 163 -10.79 14.54 7.77
C ALA A 163 -9.29 14.19 7.73
N ASP A 164 -8.49 14.99 7.02
CA ASP A 164 -7.03 14.86 7.09
C ASP A 164 -6.57 15.25 8.50
N PRO A 165 -5.83 14.38 9.23
CA PRO A 165 -5.47 14.62 10.62
C PRO A 165 -4.54 15.83 10.83
N TYR A 166 -3.94 16.37 9.76
CA TYR A 166 -3.01 17.49 9.86
C TYR A 166 -3.65 18.83 9.53
N CYS A 167 -4.65 18.86 8.64
CA CYS A 167 -5.27 20.12 8.18
C CYS A 167 -6.80 20.15 8.30
N GLY A 168 -7.43 19.07 8.78
CA GLY A 168 -8.88 18.98 8.96
C GLY A 168 -9.69 18.88 7.66
N THR A 169 -9.07 19.10 6.50
CA THR A 169 -9.75 19.08 5.21
C THR A 169 -10.36 17.70 4.93
N MET A 170 -11.64 17.68 4.58
CA MET A 170 -12.34 16.45 4.21
C MET A 170 -11.86 15.96 2.83
N ARG A 171 -11.17 14.82 2.84
CA ARG A 171 -10.55 14.25 1.64
C ARG A 171 -10.81 12.75 1.56
N ARG A 172 -10.66 12.19 0.36
CA ARG A 172 -10.72 10.73 0.19
C ARG A 172 -9.33 10.13 0.31
N HIS A 173 -9.18 9.24 1.29
CA HIS A 173 -7.94 8.49 1.45
C HIS A 173 -7.95 7.23 0.56
N HIS A 174 -6.81 6.57 0.44
CA HIS A 174 -6.76 5.25 -0.17
C HIS A 174 -7.52 4.21 0.64
N TRP A 175 -7.81 3.08 0.01
CA TRP A 175 -8.43 1.91 0.61
C TRP A 175 -7.70 1.49 1.88
N HIS A 176 -8.46 1.23 2.95
CA HIS A 176 -7.87 0.98 4.25
C HIS A 176 -7.20 -0.40 4.30
N HIS A 177 -5.94 -0.43 4.71
CA HIS A 177 -5.10 -1.62 4.69
C HIS A 177 -5.67 -2.81 5.48
N THR A 178 -6.42 -2.56 6.56
CA THR A 178 -7.04 -3.63 7.36
C THR A 178 -8.12 -4.38 6.59
N ASN A 179 -8.79 -3.75 5.63
CA ASN A 179 -9.82 -4.42 4.82
C ASN A 179 -9.22 -5.55 3.99
N LEU A 180 -8.06 -5.30 3.37
CA LEU A 180 -7.32 -6.33 2.65
C LEU A 180 -6.84 -7.44 3.60
N HIS A 181 -6.28 -7.08 4.75
CA HIS A 181 -5.80 -8.06 5.73
C HIS A 181 -6.93 -8.96 6.23
N ARG A 182 -8.11 -8.41 6.55
CA ARG A 182 -9.29 -9.19 6.93
C ARG A 182 -9.74 -10.10 5.79
N ALA A 183 -9.78 -9.60 4.56
CA ALA A 183 -10.20 -10.38 3.40
C ALA A 183 -9.27 -11.58 3.13
N ILE A 184 -7.95 -11.36 3.18
CA ILE A 184 -6.95 -12.44 3.03
C ILE A 184 -7.10 -13.49 4.13
N LYS A 185 -7.24 -13.05 5.39
CA LYS A 185 -7.43 -13.99 6.51
C LYS A 185 -8.73 -14.78 6.39
N GLN A 186 -9.81 -14.15 5.93
CA GLN A 186 -11.08 -14.82 5.75
C GLN A 186 -10.99 -15.86 4.62
N ALA A 187 -10.43 -15.49 3.46
CA ALA A 187 -10.24 -16.39 2.34
C ALA A 187 -9.36 -17.60 2.73
N ALA A 188 -8.26 -17.37 3.44
CA ALA A 188 -7.39 -18.45 3.93
C ALA A 188 -8.13 -19.43 4.86
N ARG A 189 -9.06 -18.94 5.69
CA ARG A 189 -9.91 -19.79 6.54
C ARG A 189 -10.91 -20.59 5.70
N ASN A 190 -11.55 -19.97 4.71
CA ASN A 190 -12.54 -20.64 3.86
C ASN A 190 -11.95 -21.84 3.11
N ILE A 191 -10.71 -21.73 2.62
CA ILE A 191 -10.01 -22.81 1.92
C ILE A 191 -9.24 -23.75 2.85
N ASN A 192 -9.41 -23.63 4.17
CA ASN A 192 -8.71 -24.41 5.20
C ASN A 192 -7.18 -24.39 5.06
N LEU A 193 -6.60 -23.23 4.73
CA LEU A 193 -5.16 -23.10 4.56
C LEU A 193 -4.43 -23.09 5.91
N ALA A 194 -3.63 -24.12 6.17
CA ALA A 194 -2.87 -24.25 7.42
C ALA A 194 -1.73 -23.21 7.55
N LYS A 195 -1.17 -22.77 6.42
CA LYS A 195 -0.06 -21.80 6.39
C LYS A 195 -0.56 -20.40 6.77
N PRO A 196 0.19 -19.63 7.59
CA PRO A 196 -0.20 -18.26 7.89
C PRO A 196 0.01 -17.37 6.65
N VAL A 197 -1.07 -16.71 6.21
CA VAL A 197 -1.05 -15.85 5.04
C VAL A 197 -1.27 -14.39 5.38
N SER A 198 -0.52 -13.53 4.71
CA SER A 198 -0.63 -12.07 4.76
C SER A 198 -0.40 -11.47 3.37
N SER A 199 -0.60 -10.15 3.25
CA SER A 199 -0.18 -9.40 2.06
C SER A 199 1.31 -9.56 1.75
N HIS A 200 2.14 -9.77 2.78
CA HIS A 200 3.56 -10.01 2.60
C HIS A 200 3.86 -11.40 2.03
N THR A 201 3.07 -12.41 2.39
CA THR A 201 3.15 -13.77 1.85
C THR A 201 2.92 -13.75 0.34
N LEU A 202 1.85 -13.09 -0.14
CA LEU A 202 1.56 -12.96 -1.58
C LEU A 202 2.73 -12.35 -2.36
N ARG A 203 3.33 -11.29 -1.82
CA ARG A 203 4.51 -10.64 -2.40
C ARG A 203 5.74 -11.54 -2.44
N HIS A 204 5.98 -12.32 -1.38
CA HIS A 204 7.10 -13.25 -1.34
C HIS A 204 6.91 -14.39 -2.33
N THR A 205 5.69 -14.93 -2.42
CA THR A 205 5.35 -15.98 -3.39
C THR A 205 5.59 -15.54 -4.83
N PHE A 206 5.32 -14.27 -5.18
CA PHE A 206 5.69 -13.72 -6.48
C PHE A 206 7.17 -13.85 -6.80
N ALA A 207 8.04 -13.52 -5.83
CA ALA A 207 9.48 -13.59 -6.03
C ALA A 207 10.02 -15.02 -6.19
N THR A 208 9.23 -16.03 -5.80
CA THR A 208 9.60 -17.44 -5.88
C THR A 208 8.98 -18.19 -7.05
N HIS A 209 7.89 -17.69 -7.64
CA HIS A 209 7.28 -18.31 -8.81
C HIS A 209 7.94 -17.79 -10.09
N PRO A 210 8.34 -18.68 -11.02
CA PRO A 210 8.80 -18.25 -12.34
C PRO A 210 7.66 -17.53 -13.08
N ALA A 211 8.02 -16.46 -13.80
CA ALA A 211 7.12 -15.61 -14.55
C ALA A 211 6.52 -16.31 -15.78
#